data_AF-A0AAJ7EJ88-F1
#
_entry.id   AF-A0AAJ7EJ88-F1
#
_cell.length_a   1.000
_cell.length_b   1.000
_cell.length_c   1.000
_cell.angle_alpha   90.00
_cell.angle_beta   90.00
_cell.angle_gamma   90.00
#
_symmetry.space_group_name_H-M   'P 1'
#
loop_
_entity.id
_entity.type
_entity.pdbx_description
1 polymer ?
#
loop_
_entity_poly.entity_id
_entity_poly.type
_entity_poly.pdbx_seq_one_letter_code
_entity_poly.pdbx_strand_id
1 'polypeptide(L)'
;MYSVLEEKFFETEESINIVEKGIKQGILTVFSLIPALPDRLEISVKNATVEFIPDRWIILDKKRLQQLREHCAMAAATHRHIALFSPEVAQLPRFCASEIMWSNGSVPLLTLRMSGRSLEDYSKVLKGIDHFKIESCQLLVPAVELLSLWNLSAAISGEPRLTIFMLKMMKLVVSDYEEERDNYRPVGVEGNNTINVLYIYGCSLSAIGNPRDAVKYFKDVIRIKPYITEDRFLVPYAKLELAMCHHALGQTESARVILIDVKANYFHHSKPLRFLYRLYHKIIVNEDDPTTSPPSTD
;
A
#
# COMPACT_ATOMS: atom_id res chain seq x y z
N MET A 1 0.08 28.23 6.22
CA MET A 1 0.95 28.00 7.39
C MET A 1 0.39 26.87 8.26
N TYR A 2 0.19 25.69 7.63
CA TYR A 2 0.04 24.35 8.23
C TYR A 2 0.58 23.36 7.20
N SER A 3 1.69 23.76 6.57
CA SER A 3 2.45 22.97 5.61
C SER A 3 3.19 21.94 6.42
N VAL A 4 2.83 20.66 6.30
CA VAL A 4 3.54 19.59 7.00
C VAL A 4 3.50 19.84 8.51
N LEU A 5 2.56 19.22 9.24
CA LEU A 5 2.61 19.27 10.70
C LEU A 5 3.85 18.48 11.16
N GLU A 6 4.97 19.20 11.11
CA GLU A 6 6.30 18.92 11.59
C GLU A 6 6.90 17.58 11.18
N GLU A 7 7.23 17.41 9.89
CA GLU A 7 8.23 16.40 9.45
C GLU A 7 9.48 16.46 10.35
N LYS A 8 9.85 17.65 10.83
CA LYS A 8 10.98 17.86 11.74
C LYS A 8 10.82 17.34 13.17
N PHE A 9 9.61 17.15 13.71
CA PHE A 9 9.46 16.66 15.09
C PHE A 9 9.57 15.13 15.21
N PHE A 10 9.43 14.40 14.09
CA PHE A 10 9.38 12.94 14.07
C PHE A 10 10.63 12.28 13.47
N GLU A 11 11.66 13.06 13.14
CA GLU A 11 12.97 12.61 12.61
C GLU A 11 13.99 12.24 13.73
N THR A 12 13.55 12.00 14.95
CA THR A 12 14.46 11.63 16.05
C THR A 12 14.73 10.13 16.08
N GLU A 13 15.93 9.73 16.47
CA GLU A 13 16.32 8.32 16.70
C GLU A 13 15.39 7.62 17.71
N GLU A 14 14.79 8.39 18.61
CA GLU A 14 13.77 7.95 19.55
C GLU A 14 12.45 7.59 18.86
N SER A 15 11.99 8.40 17.88
CA SER A 15 10.82 8.11 17.05
C SER A 15 11.00 6.82 16.24
N ILE A 16 12.22 6.60 15.74
CA ILE A 16 12.60 5.37 15.01
C ILE A 16 12.53 4.15 15.93
N ASN A 17 13.06 4.22 17.14
CA ASN A 17 12.99 3.14 18.12
C ASN A 17 11.56 2.82 18.57
N ILE A 18 10.71 3.84 18.72
CA ILE A 18 9.28 3.67 19.02
C ILE A 18 8.57 2.97 17.85
N VAL A 19 8.90 3.37 16.63
CA VAL A 19 8.37 2.76 15.40
C VAL A 19 8.81 1.29 15.28
N GLU A 20 10.08 0.96 15.47
CA GLU A 20 10.57 -0.42 15.39
C GLU A 20 9.98 -1.32 16.48
N LYS A 21 9.86 -0.81 17.71
CA LYS A 21 9.18 -1.52 18.81
C LYS A 21 7.68 -1.69 18.53
N GLY A 22 7.04 -0.67 17.96
CA GLY A 22 5.63 -0.70 17.55
C GLY A 22 5.35 -1.69 16.44
N ILE A 23 6.22 -1.79 15.43
CA ILE A 23 6.16 -2.79 14.35
C ILE A 23 6.25 -4.19 14.95
N LYS A 24 7.28 -4.45 15.77
CA LYS A 24 7.46 -5.75 16.42
C LYS A 24 6.26 -6.12 17.30
N GLN A 25 5.74 -5.18 18.10
CA GLN A 25 4.60 -5.41 18.98
C GLN A 25 3.29 -5.65 18.20
N GLY A 26 3.04 -4.88 17.14
CA GLY A 26 1.87 -5.05 16.27
C GLY A 26 1.90 -6.41 15.55
N ILE A 27 3.06 -6.79 15.01
CA ILE A 27 3.29 -8.09 14.38
C ILE A 27 3.07 -9.23 15.39
N LEU A 28 3.64 -9.13 16.60
CA LEU A 28 3.47 -10.14 17.65
C LEU A 28 2.01 -10.28 18.10
N THR A 29 1.27 -9.17 18.15
CA THR A 29 -0.16 -9.15 18.46
C THR A 29 -0.99 -9.83 17.37
N VAL A 30 -0.64 -9.63 16.09
CA VAL A 30 -1.28 -10.35 14.98
C VAL A 30 -1.00 -11.85 15.08
N PHE A 31 0.24 -12.25 15.36
CA PHE A 31 0.62 -13.67 15.43
C PHE A 31 -0.01 -14.44 16.58
N SER A 32 -0.22 -13.82 17.74
CA SER A 32 -0.90 -14.49 18.84
C SER A 32 -2.36 -14.83 18.50
N LEU A 33 -2.94 -14.12 17.53
CA LEU A 33 -4.34 -14.27 17.13
C LEU A 33 -4.51 -15.13 15.87
N ILE A 34 -3.50 -15.22 14.99
CA ILE A 34 -3.53 -16.02 13.75
C ILE A 34 -4.01 -17.48 13.92
N PRO A 35 -3.58 -18.24 14.94
CA PRO A 35 -4.01 -19.62 15.13
C PRO A 35 -5.51 -19.81 15.39
N ALA A 36 -6.23 -18.76 15.79
CA ALA A 36 -7.66 -18.83 16.15
C ALA A 36 -8.62 -18.34 15.04
N LEU A 37 -8.09 -17.94 13.87
CA LEU A 37 -8.81 -17.23 12.81
C LEU A 37 -9.53 -18.06 11.72
N PRO A 38 -9.23 -19.35 11.46
CA PRO A 38 -9.91 -20.08 10.37
C PRO A 38 -11.44 -20.21 10.53
N ASP A 39 -11.96 -20.15 11.76
CA ASP A 39 -13.35 -20.52 12.06
C ASP A 39 -14.36 -19.35 12.01
N ARG A 40 -13.98 -18.12 11.61
CA ARG A 40 -14.77 -16.90 11.97
C ARG A 40 -14.97 -15.82 10.89
N LEU A 41 -14.89 -16.11 9.60
CA LEU A 41 -15.01 -15.09 8.54
C LEU A 41 -16.39 -15.06 7.85
N GLU A 42 -17.19 -14.03 8.14
CA GLU A 42 -18.27 -13.50 7.28
C GLU A 42 -18.13 -11.97 7.19
N ILE A 43 -18.22 -11.39 5.99
CA ILE A 43 -18.18 -9.93 5.76
C ILE A 43 -19.50 -9.51 5.11
N SER A 44 -20.21 -8.56 5.72
CA SER A 44 -21.36 -7.87 5.09
C SER A 44 -21.13 -6.35 5.10
N VAL A 45 -21.44 -5.69 3.99
CA VAL A 45 -21.35 -4.22 3.82
C VAL A 45 -22.78 -3.68 3.67
N LYS A 46 -23.16 -2.66 4.46
CA LYS A 46 -24.40 -1.88 4.23
C LYS A 46 -24.21 -0.38 4.49
N ASN A 47 -24.84 0.40 3.60
CA ASN A 47 -24.84 1.86 3.49
C ASN A 47 -25.47 2.59 4.69
N ALA A 48 -25.01 3.81 4.98
CA ALA A 48 -25.60 4.71 5.98
C ALA A 48 -25.73 6.16 5.49
N THR A 49 -26.70 6.88 6.07
CA THR A 49 -26.99 8.32 5.94
C THR A 49 -26.44 9.12 7.14
N VAL A 50 -26.41 10.45 7.04
CA VAL A 50 -25.48 11.37 7.74
C VAL A 50 -26.10 12.13 8.93
N GLU A 51 -25.34 12.32 10.03
CA GLU A 51 -25.28 13.56 10.83
C GLU A 51 -23.98 13.66 11.68
N PHE A 52 -23.68 14.85 12.23
CA PHE A 52 -22.34 15.33 12.65
C PHE A 52 -22.26 15.63 14.16
N ILE A 53 -21.16 15.26 14.86
CA ILE A 53 -20.86 15.71 16.25
C ILE A 53 -19.34 15.85 16.48
N PRO A 54 -18.88 16.92 17.17
CA PRO A 54 -17.48 17.29 17.32
C PRO A 54 -16.79 16.61 18.51
N ASP A 55 -15.53 16.23 18.32
CA ASP A 55 -14.49 16.07 19.33
C ASP A 55 -13.13 15.83 18.65
N ARG A 56 -12.02 16.04 19.37
CA ARG A 56 -10.55 16.01 19.07
C ARG A 56 -9.95 15.07 17.99
N TRP A 57 -10.74 14.35 17.21
CA TRP A 57 -10.28 13.47 16.14
C TRP A 57 -9.99 14.22 14.84
N ILE A 58 -8.87 13.88 14.22
CA ILE A 58 -8.44 14.46 12.94
C ILE A 58 -9.08 13.64 11.81
N ILE A 59 -9.72 14.34 10.86
CA ILE A 59 -10.19 13.78 9.59
C ILE A 59 -9.37 14.46 8.50
N LEU A 60 -8.84 13.67 7.58
CA LEU A 60 -8.08 14.19 6.45
C LEU A 60 -9.03 14.62 5.33
N ASP A 61 -8.73 15.76 4.71
CA ASP A 61 -9.40 16.15 3.48
C ASP A 61 -9.04 15.19 2.33
N LYS A 62 -9.82 15.23 1.25
CA LYS A 62 -9.64 14.38 0.06
C LYS A 62 -8.23 14.45 -0.53
N LYS A 63 -7.59 15.63 -0.51
CA LYS A 63 -6.23 15.80 -1.04
C LYS A 63 -5.20 15.11 -0.15
N ARG A 64 -5.34 15.22 1.17
CA ARG A 64 -4.48 14.56 2.16
C ARG A 64 -4.66 13.05 2.15
N LEU A 65 -5.89 12.56 1.97
CA LEU A 65 -6.16 11.13 1.78
C LEU A 65 -5.45 10.60 0.52
N GLN A 66 -5.50 11.33 -0.60
CA GLN A 66 -4.76 10.98 -1.81
C GLN A 66 -3.25 10.96 -1.59
N GLN A 67 -2.70 11.96 -0.88
CA GLN A 67 -1.27 12.00 -0.55
C GLN A 67 -0.85 10.82 0.32
N LEU A 68 -1.67 10.48 1.33
CA LEU A 68 -1.46 9.29 2.15
C LEU A 68 -1.38 8.03 1.29
N ARG A 69 -2.31 7.82 0.36
CA ARG A 69 -2.30 6.66 -0.54
C ARG A 69 -1.06 6.63 -1.43
N GLU A 70 -0.66 7.76 -2.03
CA GLU A 70 0.55 7.87 -2.87
C GLU A 70 1.83 7.58 -2.08
N HIS A 71 1.93 8.12 -0.87
CA HIS A 71 3.07 7.88 0.02
C HIS A 71 3.14 6.43 0.48
N CYS A 72 2.02 5.83 0.92
CA CYS A 72 1.95 4.42 1.28
C CYS A 72 2.33 3.51 0.11
N ALA A 73 1.84 3.80 -1.10
CA ALA A 73 2.18 3.03 -2.29
C ALA A 73 3.68 3.09 -2.59
N MET A 74 4.27 4.29 -2.57
CA MET A 74 5.70 4.49 -2.80
C MET A 74 6.54 3.79 -1.73
N ALA A 75 6.19 3.98 -0.46
CA ALA A 75 6.91 3.41 0.67
C ALA A 75 6.85 1.88 0.65
N ALA A 76 5.66 1.30 0.40
CA ALA A 76 5.48 -0.14 0.32
C ALA A 76 6.29 -0.75 -0.83
N ALA A 77 6.24 -0.12 -2.02
CA ALA A 77 7.04 -0.51 -3.18
C ALA A 77 8.54 -0.46 -2.87
N THR A 78 8.99 0.64 -2.26
CA THR A 78 10.38 0.82 -1.84
C THR A 78 10.82 -0.29 -0.88
N HIS A 79 10.07 -0.54 0.19
CA HIS A 79 10.37 -1.59 1.18
C HIS A 79 10.41 -3.01 0.61
N ARG A 80 9.55 -3.34 -0.36
CA ARG A 80 9.56 -4.68 -0.97
C ARG A 80 10.78 -4.95 -1.83
N HIS A 81 11.21 -3.95 -2.57
CA HIS A 81 12.36 -4.07 -3.47
C HIS A 81 13.67 -3.65 -2.80
N ILE A 82 13.62 -3.41 -1.49
CA ILE A 82 14.71 -2.82 -0.73
C ILE A 82 15.85 -3.78 -0.46
N ALA A 83 15.55 -5.07 -0.34
CA ALA A 83 16.53 -6.13 -0.13
C ALA A 83 17.52 -6.27 -1.30
N LEU A 84 17.25 -5.60 -2.42
CA LEU A 84 18.11 -5.51 -3.60
C LEU A 84 19.14 -4.36 -3.51
N PHE A 85 19.15 -3.56 -2.43
CA PHE A 85 20.09 -2.44 -2.23
C PHE A 85 20.83 -2.46 -0.87
N SER A 86 22.00 -1.82 -0.89
CA SER A 86 23.09 -1.75 0.10
C SER A 86 22.73 -1.15 1.48
N PRO A 87 23.60 -1.29 2.51
CA PRO A 87 23.39 -0.81 3.88
C PRO A 87 22.98 0.67 4.07
N GLU A 88 23.22 1.58 3.12
CA GLU A 88 22.76 2.99 3.21
C GLU A 88 21.22 3.13 3.27
N VAL A 89 20.53 2.10 2.83
CA VAL A 89 19.07 1.95 2.83
C VAL A 89 18.50 1.67 4.24
N ALA A 90 19.35 1.33 5.21
CA ALA A 90 18.99 1.28 6.63
C ALA A 90 18.46 2.62 7.18
N GLN A 91 18.55 3.72 6.42
CA GLN A 91 18.03 5.04 6.79
C GLN A 91 16.55 5.28 6.42
N LEU A 92 15.84 4.31 5.83
CA LEU A 92 14.44 4.43 5.39
C LEU A 92 13.41 5.00 6.37
N PRO A 93 13.53 4.81 7.70
CA PRO A 93 12.63 5.47 8.64
C PRO A 93 12.56 7.00 8.47
N ARG A 94 13.57 7.62 7.82
CA ARG A 94 13.62 9.06 7.52
C ARG A 94 12.64 9.53 6.44
N PHE A 95 12.15 8.66 5.56
CA PHE A 95 11.34 9.10 4.41
C PHE A 95 9.83 8.97 4.61
N CYS A 96 9.37 8.18 5.59
CA CYS A 96 7.95 7.87 5.77
C CYS A 96 7.56 7.66 7.25
N ALA A 97 8.24 8.30 8.20
CA ALA A 97 8.02 8.08 9.64
C ALA A 97 6.53 8.22 10.06
N SER A 98 5.84 9.22 9.51
CA SER A 98 4.40 9.45 9.72
C SER A 98 3.54 8.28 9.23
N GLU A 99 3.78 7.81 8.01
CA GLU A 99 3.04 6.72 7.39
C GLU A 99 3.33 5.39 8.11
N ILE A 100 4.56 5.18 8.59
CA ILE A 100 4.90 4.01 9.40
C ILE A 100 4.18 4.06 10.75
N MET A 101 4.13 5.22 11.41
CA MET A 101 3.41 5.39 12.67
C MET A 101 1.90 5.16 12.50
N TRP A 102 1.29 5.71 11.44
CA TRP A 102 -0.12 5.47 11.10
C TRP A 102 -0.37 3.99 10.77
N SER A 103 0.55 3.36 10.04
CA SER A 103 0.51 1.93 9.73
C SER A 103 0.52 1.10 11.01
N ASN A 104 1.39 1.43 11.97
CA ASN A 104 1.45 0.72 13.24
C ASN A 104 0.15 0.85 14.04
N GLY A 105 -0.46 2.04 14.09
CA GLY A 105 -1.75 2.23 14.74
C GLY A 105 -2.91 1.51 14.03
N SER A 106 -2.78 1.23 12.72
CA SER A 106 -3.79 0.47 11.97
C SER A 106 -3.77 -1.04 12.24
N VAL A 107 -2.59 -1.62 12.52
CA VAL A 107 -2.42 -3.07 12.69
C VAL A 107 -3.33 -3.66 13.78
N PRO A 108 -3.48 -3.06 14.98
CA PRO A 108 -4.43 -3.53 15.99
C PRO A 108 -5.89 -3.50 15.53
N LEU A 109 -6.31 -2.48 14.77
CA LEU A 109 -7.69 -2.35 14.27
C LEU A 109 -8.03 -3.46 13.30
N LEU A 110 -7.09 -3.72 12.38
CA LEU A 110 -7.19 -4.80 11.43
C LEU A 110 -7.26 -6.12 12.17
N THR A 111 -6.41 -6.31 13.17
CA THR A 111 -6.40 -7.47 14.07
C THR A 111 -7.72 -7.71 14.78
N LEU A 112 -8.38 -6.66 15.28
CA LEU A 112 -9.69 -6.77 15.91
C LEU A 112 -10.77 -7.20 14.92
N ARG A 113 -10.76 -6.62 13.71
CA ARG A 113 -11.64 -7.05 12.61
C ARG A 113 -11.43 -8.53 12.28
N MET A 114 -10.17 -8.97 12.24
CA MET A 114 -9.84 -10.39 12.02
C MET A 114 -10.45 -11.28 13.10
N SER A 115 -10.39 -10.86 14.37
CA SER A 115 -10.88 -11.66 15.50
C SER A 115 -12.42 -11.81 15.57
N GLY A 116 -13.16 -11.22 14.62
CA GLY A 116 -14.62 -11.20 14.59
C GLY A 116 -15.23 -10.40 15.75
N ARG A 117 -14.41 -9.59 16.44
CA ARG A 117 -14.86 -8.73 17.54
C ARG A 117 -15.51 -7.47 16.98
N SER A 118 -16.49 -6.94 17.71
CA SER A 118 -17.22 -5.74 17.31
C SER A 118 -16.26 -4.58 17.02
N LEU A 119 -16.45 -3.95 15.87
CA LEU A 119 -15.75 -2.74 15.47
C LEU A 119 -16.41 -1.48 16.05
N GLU A 120 -17.50 -1.60 16.81
CA GLU A 120 -18.28 -0.45 17.30
C GLU A 120 -17.42 0.52 18.12
N ASP A 121 -16.47 0.01 18.90
CA ASP A 121 -15.54 0.87 19.67
C ASP A 121 -14.43 1.48 18.80
N TYR A 122 -14.07 0.82 17.70
CA TYR A 122 -12.88 1.10 16.88
C TYR A 122 -13.18 1.76 15.54
N SER A 123 -14.45 1.91 15.22
CA SER A 123 -14.95 2.60 14.04
C SER A 123 -15.93 3.69 14.46
N LYS A 124 -16.10 4.68 13.59
CA LYS A 124 -17.08 5.74 13.73
C LYS A 124 -17.66 5.96 12.34
N VAL A 125 -18.97 5.80 12.21
CA VAL A 125 -19.67 6.15 10.98
C VAL A 125 -19.71 7.68 10.90
N LEU A 126 -19.08 8.24 9.87
CA LEU A 126 -19.15 9.66 9.59
C LEU A 126 -19.65 9.85 8.16
N LYS A 127 -20.75 10.58 8.02
CA LYS A 127 -21.37 10.84 6.71
C LYS A 127 -21.67 9.56 5.91
N GLY A 128 -22.07 8.48 6.60
CA GLY A 128 -22.37 7.21 5.95
C GLY A 128 -21.17 6.34 5.61
N ILE A 129 -19.96 6.78 5.97
CA ILE A 129 -18.72 6.08 5.69
C ILE A 129 -18.10 5.63 7.01
N ASP A 130 -17.76 4.35 7.09
CA ASP A 130 -17.00 3.81 8.21
C ASP A 130 -15.61 4.42 8.25
N HIS A 131 -15.31 5.15 9.31
CA HIS A 131 -13.97 5.62 9.62
C HIS A 131 -13.41 4.79 10.76
N PHE A 132 -12.18 4.31 10.61
CA PHE A 132 -11.46 3.57 11.61
C PHE A 132 -10.64 4.52 12.47
N LYS A 133 -10.70 4.33 13.79
CA LYS A 133 -10.00 5.14 14.80
C LYS A 133 -8.57 4.63 14.96
N ILE A 134 -7.60 5.40 14.50
CA ILE A 134 -6.19 5.19 14.81
C ILE A 134 -5.87 5.98 16.08
N GLU A 135 -5.98 5.32 17.23
CA GLU A 135 -5.89 5.97 18.55
C GLU A 135 -4.54 6.64 18.80
N SER A 136 -3.45 5.99 18.37
CA SER A 136 -2.07 6.50 18.54
C SER A 136 -1.86 7.90 17.97
N CYS A 137 -2.70 8.30 17.01
CA CYS A 137 -2.59 9.58 16.32
C CYS A 137 -3.92 10.35 16.30
N GLN A 138 -4.93 9.90 17.05
CA GLN A 138 -6.29 10.46 17.07
C GLN A 138 -6.85 10.70 15.67
N LEU A 139 -6.59 9.77 14.74
CA LEU A 139 -6.89 9.91 13.33
C LEU A 139 -8.07 9.03 12.93
N LEU A 140 -9.00 9.58 12.15
CA LEU A 140 -10.11 8.85 11.53
C LEU A 140 -9.82 8.64 10.05
N VAL A 141 -9.73 7.38 9.62
CA VAL A 141 -9.45 7.01 8.23
C VAL A 141 -10.51 6.10 7.64
N PRO A 142 -10.95 6.30 6.38
CA PRO A 142 -11.77 5.32 5.69
C PRO A 142 -11.04 3.99 5.45
N ALA A 143 -11.81 2.97 5.04
CA ALA A 143 -11.31 1.61 4.83
C ALA A 143 -10.14 1.52 3.82
N VAL A 144 -10.16 2.35 2.77
CA VAL A 144 -9.15 2.29 1.68
C VAL A 144 -7.80 2.84 2.15
N GLU A 145 -7.78 3.88 2.97
CA GLU A 145 -6.57 4.38 3.61
C GLU A 145 -6.04 3.39 4.63
N LEU A 146 -6.92 2.77 5.41
CA LEU A 146 -6.54 1.71 6.33
C LEU A 146 -5.87 0.53 5.57
N LEU A 147 -6.40 0.18 4.40
CA LEU A 147 -5.81 -0.83 3.53
C LEU A 147 -4.44 -0.40 2.98
N SER A 148 -4.29 0.87 2.60
CA SER A 148 -3.02 1.43 2.12
C SER A 148 -1.95 1.42 3.21
N LEU A 149 -2.35 1.73 4.44
CA LEU A 149 -1.51 1.65 5.64
C LEU A 149 -1.14 0.20 5.97
N TRP A 150 -2.07 -0.75 5.85
CA TRP A 150 -1.75 -2.17 6.01
C TRP A 150 -0.75 -2.66 4.97
N ASN A 151 -0.96 -2.28 3.71
CA ASN A 151 -0.08 -2.63 2.60
C ASN A 151 1.37 -2.18 2.88
N LEU A 152 1.54 -0.99 3.44
CA LEU A 152 2.84 -0.50 3.92
C LEU A 152 3.36 -1.33 5.11
N SER A 153 2.53 -1.59 6.12
CA SER A 153 2.90 -2.43 7.27
C SER A 153 3.44 -3.80 6.85
N ALA A 154 2.73 -4.46 5.94
CA ALA A 154 3.09 -5.76 5.40
C ALA A 154 4.43 -5.70 4.66
N ALA A 155 4.65 -4.67 3.84
CA ALA A 155 5.90 -4.46 3.13
C ALA A 155 7.10 -4.24 4.08
N ILE A 156 6.92 -3.45 5.15
CA ILE A 156 7.97 -3.19 6.14
C ILE A 156 8.30 -4.45 6.95
N SER A 157 7.28 -5.21 7.32
CA SER A 157 7.46 -6.40 8.15
C SER A 157 8.28 -7.50 7.47
N GLY A 158 8.23 -7.56 6.14
CA GLY A 158 8.74 -8.68 5.34
C GLY A 158 8.02 -10.01 5.60
N GLU A 159 6.96 -10.04 6.41
CA GLU A 159 6.25 -11.26 6.80
C GLU A 159 5.19 -11.65 5.75
N PRO A 160 5.33 -12.80 5.07
CA PRO A 160 4.36 -13.24 4.07
C PRO A 160 2.96 -13.46 4.63
N ARG A 161 2.81 -13.89 5.90
CA ARG A 161 1.50 -14.15 6.52
C ARG A 161 0.59 -12.91 6.54
N LEU A 162 1.14 -11.72 6.80
CA LEU A 162 0.36 -10.47 6.79
C LEU A 162 -0.17 -10.17 5.39
N THR A 163 0.66 -10.35 4.37
CA THR A 163 0.30 -10.16 2.96
C THR A 163 -0.74 -11.18 2.50
N ILE A 164 -0.55 -12.47 2.81
CA ILE A 164 -1.51 -13.54 2.51
C ILE A 164 -2.86 -13.24 3.17
N PHE A 165 -2.84 -12.74 4.40
CA PHE A 165 -4.06 -12.38 5.09
C PHE A 165 -4.79 -11.21 4.40
N MET A 166 -4.06 -10.15 4.06
CA MET A 166 -4.62 -9.00 3.34
C MET A 166 -5.23 -9.43 1.99
N LEU A 167 -4.59 -10.36 1.26
CA LEU A 167 -5.15 -10.97 0.04
C LEU A 167 -6.49 -11.67 0.30
N LYS A 168 -6.63 -12.42 1.39
CA LYS A 168 -7.91 -13.07 1.76
C LYS A 168 -9.02 -12.04 1.99
N MET A 169 -8.73 -10.95 2.70
CA MET A 169 -9.71 -9.90 2.97
C MET A 169 -10.19 -9.18 1.70
N MET A 170 -9.28 -8.93 0.76
CA MET A 170 -9.60 -8.29 -0.51
C MET A 170 -10.29 -9.25 -1.50
N LYS A 171 -10.27 -10.57 -1.24
CA LYS A 171 -10.70 -11.57 -2.23
C LYS A 171 -12.17 -11.41 -2.63
N LEU A 172 -13.07 -11.03 -1.73
CA LEU A 172 -14.47 -10.78 -2.06
C LEU A 172 -14.61 -9.65 -3.09
N VAL A 173 -14.06 -8.48 -2.79
CA VAL A 173 -14.09 -7.31 -3.70
C VAL A 173 -13.44 -7.63 -5.04
N VAL A 174 -12.37 -8.42 -5.04
CA VAL A 174 -11.69 -8.85 -6.26
C VAL A 174 -12.53 -9.85 -7.05
N SER A 175 -13.18 -10.82 -6.41
CA SER A 175 -14.05 -11.78 -7.09
C SER A 175 -15.24 -11.07 -7.76
N ASP A 176 -15.89 -10.14 -7.06
CA ASP A 176 -17.01 -9.35 -7.62
C ASP A 176 -16.54 -8.57 -8.86
N TYR A 177 -15.35 -7.96 -8.80
CA TYR A 177 -14.74 -7.30 -9.95
C TYR A 177 -14.41 -8.28 -11.09
N GLU A 178 -13.90 -9.48 -10.76
CA GLU A 178 -13.53 -10.49 -11.75
C GLU A 178 -14.75 -10.99 -12.56
N GLU A 179 -15.92 -11.07 -11.93
CA GLU A 179 -17.19 -11.43 -12.57
C GLU A 179 -17.65 -10.38 -13.59
N GLU A 180 -17.50 -9.10 -13.27
CA GLU A 180 -17.94 -7.99 -14.13
C GLU A 180 -16.83 -7.40 -15.01
N ARG A 181 -15.64 -8.00 -14.99
CA ARG A 181 -14.38 -7.42 -15.47
C ARG A 181 -14.46 -6.70 -16.82
N ASP A 182 -15.07 -7.33 -17.82
CA ASP A 182 -15.10 -6.79 -19.19
C ASP A 182 -16.10 -5.64 -19.37
N ASN A 183 -17.14 -5.60 -18.54
CA ASN A 183 -18.16 -4.55 -18.55
C ASN A 183 -17.94 -3.51 -17.45
N TYR A 184 -16.95 -3.73 -16.57
CA TYR A 184 -16.69 -2.89 -15.42
C TYR A 184 -16.30 -1.47 -15.85
N ARG A 185 -17.16 -0.51 -15.52
CA ARG A 185 -16.95 0.92 -15.72
C ARG A 185 -17.05 1.61 -14.36
N PRO A 186 -15.91 1.88 -13.71
CA PRO A 186 -15.93 2.50 -12.39
C PRO A 186 -16.51 3.91 -12.50
N VAL A 187 -17.52 4.23 -11.69
CA VAL A 187 -18.09 5.57 -11.59
C VAL A 187 -18.07 6.01 -10.13
N GLY A 188 -17.64 7.25 -9.89
CA GLY A 188 -17.62 7.83 -8.55
C GLY A 188 -16.63 7.17 -7.59
N VAL A 189 -16.95 7.24 -6.30
CA VAL A 189 -16.06 6.85 -5.20
C VAL A 189 -15.81 5.34 -5.16
N GLU A 190 -16.86 4.55 -5.38
CA GLU A 190 -16.77 3.08 -5.41
C GLU A 190 -15.76 2.60 -6.45
N GLY A 191 -15.82 3.17 -7.66
CA GLY A 191 -14.87 2.89 -8.71
C GLY A 191 -13.43 3.18 -8.32
N ASN A 192 -13.16 4.33 -7.69
CA ASN A 192 -11.81 4.67 -7.22
C ASN A 192 -11.34 3.71 -6.10
N ASN A 193 -12.25 3.26 -5.22
CA ASN A 193 -11.94 2.31 -4.16
C ASN A 193 -11.56 0.93 -4.73
N THR A 194 -12.32 0.41 -5.70
CA THR A 194 -12.00 -0.87 -6.37
C THR A 194 -10.62 -0.83 -7.01
N ILE A 195 -10.24 0.29 -7.63
CA ILE A 195 -8.92 0.44 -8.26
C ILE A 195 -7.78 0.37 -7.24
N ASN A 196 -7.95 1.04 -6.10
CA ASN A 196 -7.00 0.93 -4.99
C ASN A 196 -6.87 -0.52 -4.51
N VAL A 197 -7.99 -1.23 -4.38
CA VAL A 197 -8.00 -2.66 -4.00
C VAL A 197 -7.27 -3.52 -5.03
N LEU A 198 -7.54 -3.36 -6.33
CA LEU A 198 -6.87 -4.12 -7.39
C LEU A 198 -5.36 -3.85 -7.42
N TYR A 199 -4.95 -2.59 -7.24
CA TYR A 199 -3.54 -2.22 -7.15
C TYR A 199 -2.86 -2.91 -5.96
N ILE A 200 -3.43 -2.79 -4.76
CA ILE A 200 -2.88 -3.40 -3.54
C ILE A 200 -2.90 -4.92 -3.62
N TYR A 201 -3.93 -5.52 -4.23
CA TYR A 201 -4.02 -6.95 -4.48
C TYR A 201 -2.89 -7.44 -5.40
N GLY A 202 -2.64 -6.75 -6.50
CA GLY A 202 -1.51 -7.03 -7.40
C GLY A 202 -0.16 -6.91 -6.69
N CYS A 203 0.06 -5.83 -5.94
CA CYS A 203 1.26 -5.65 -5.12
C CYS A 203 1.46 -6.80 -4.12
N SER A 204 0.37 -7.26 -3.51
CA SER A 204 0.39 -8.33 -2.51
C SER A 204 0.71 -9.69 -3.12
N LEU A 205 0.15 -10.00 -4.29
CA LEU A 205 0.48 -11.19 -5.06
C LEU A 205 1.95 -11.21 -5.46
N SER A 206 2.46 -10.08 -5.97
CA SER A 206 3.88 -9.95 -6.31
C SER A 206 4.77 -10.15 -5.09
N ALA A 207 4.40 -9.58 -3.94
CA ALA A 207 5.16 -9.68 -2.70
C ALA A 207 5.24 -11.11 -2.13
N ILE A 208 4.26 -11.98 -2.40
CA ILE A 208 4.30 -13.41 -2.02
C ILE A 208 4.94 -14.31 -3.09
N GLY A 209 5.61 -13.73 -4.09
CA GLY A 209 6.30 -14.48 -5.13
C GLY A 209 5.38 -14.96 -6.28
N ASN A 210 4.22 -14.34 -6.47
CA ASN A 210 3.33 -14.63 -7.60
C ASN A 210 3.21 -13.43 -8.56
N PRO A 211 4.29 -13.06 -9.27
CA PRO A 211 4.29 -11.94 -10.21
C PRO A 211 3.42 -12.22 -11.44
N ARG A 212 3.21 -13.49 -11.82
CA ARG A 212 2.39 -13.86 -12.99
C ARG A 212 0.94 -13.45 -12.81
N ASP A 213 0.35 -13.72 -11.65
CA ASP A 213 -1.03 -13.32 -11.37
C ASP A 213 -1.14 -11.82 -11.10
N ALA A 214 -0.13 -11.22 -10.47
CA ALA A 214 -0.06 -9.78 -10.22
C ALA A 214 -0.18 -8.94 -11.51
N VAL A 215 0.43 -9.40 -12.61
CA VAL A 215 0.35 -8.76 -13.94
C VAL A 215 -1.09 -8.50 -14.38
N LYS A 216 -2.02 -9.43 -14.11
CA LYS A 216 -3.43 -9.30 -14.49
C LYS A 216 -4.05 -8.05 -13.86
N TYR A 217 -3.83 -7.88 -12.56
CA TYR A 217 -4.42 -6.79 -11.77
C TYR A 217 -3.80 -5.44 -12.09
N PHE A 218 -2.49 -5.38 -12.34
CA PHE A 218 -1.87 -4.12 -12.79
C PHE A 218 -2.34 -3.70 -14.18
N LYS A 219 -2.51 -4.65 -15.12
CA LYS A 219 -3.12 -4.37 -16.42
C LYS A 219 -4.55 -3.86 -16.28
N ASP A 220 -5.31 -4.39 -15.33
CA ASP A 220 -6.67 -3.95 -15.04
C ASP A 220 -6.71 -2.50 -14.53
N VAL A 221 -5.85 -2.14 -13.58
CA VAL A 221 -5.68 -0.75 -13.11
C VAL A 221 -5.35 0.20 -14.27
N ILE A 222 -4.48 -0.23 -15.19
CA ILE A 222 -4.12 0.56 -16.38
C ILE A 222 -5.29 0.66 -17.37
N ARG A 223 -6.06 -0.42 -17.56
CA ARG A 223 -7.20 -0.48 -18.48
C ARG A 223 -8.31 0.49 -18.07
N ILE A 224 -8.59 0.56 -16.77
CA ILE A 224 -9.68 1.40 -16.24
C ILE A 224 -9.30 2.87 -16.09
N LYS A 225 -8.08 3.28 -16.48
CA LYS A 225 -7.59 4.68 -16.50
C LYS A 225 -8.59 5.73 -17.02
N PRO A 226 -9.42 5.50 -18.06
CA PRO A 226 -10.29 6.54 -18.61
C PRO A 226 -11.41 6.92 -17.64
N TYR A 227 -11.75 6.02 -16.72
CA TYR A 227 -12.84 6.16 -15.76
C TYR A 227 -12.37 6.67 -14.39
N ILE A 228 -11.05 6.81 -14.22
CA ILE A 228 -10.42 7.25 -12.98
C ILE A 228 -10.60 8.75 -12.79
N THR A 229 -11.43 9.10 -11.82
CA THR A 229 -11.71 10.51 -11.46
C THR A 229 -10.75 11.01 -10.38
N GLU A 230 -10.34 10.13 -9.47
CA GLU A 230 -9.41 10.39 -8.36
C GLU A 230 -8.28 9.36 -8.39
N ASP A 231 -7.16 9.58 -7.72
CA ASP A 231 -6.05 8.59 -7.68
C ASP A 231 -5.44 8.24 -9.03
N ARG A 232 -5.41 9.22 -9.94
CA ARG A 232 -4.69 9.09 -11.23
C ARG A 232 -3.21 8.75 -11.07
N PHE A 233 -2.63 8.96 -9.88
CA PHE A 233 -1.27 8.54 -9.55
C PHE A 233 -1.11 7.01 -9.57
N LEU A 234 -2.18 6.23 -9.35
CA LEU A 234 -2.11 4.76 -9.37
C LEU A 234 -1.75 4.21 -10.74
N VAL A 235 -2.11 4.89 -11.83
CA VAL A 235 -1.81 4.43 -13.20
C VAL A 235 -0.30 4.30 -13.44
N PRO A 236 0.52 5.35 -13.23
CA PRO A 236 1.97 5.19 -13.38
C PRO A 236 2.60 4.27 -12.33
N TYR A 237 2.03 4.17 -11.13
CA TYR A 237 2.52 3.22 -10.11
C TYR A 237 2.26 1.77 -10.52
N ALA A 238 1.06 1.45 -11.00
CA ALA A 238 0.73 0.12 -11.53
C ALA A 238 1.59 -0.25 -12.73
N LYS A 239 1.95 0.72 -13.59
CA LYS A 239 2.91 0.49 -14.68
C LYS A 239 4.31 0.14 -14.16
N LEU A 240 4.80 0.87 -13.15
CA LEU A 240 6.09 0.58 -12.54
C LEU A 240 6.11 -0.81 -11.90
N GLU A 241 5.06 -1.17 -11.13
CA GLU A 241 4.95 -2.51 -10.53
C GLU A 241 4.80 -3.61 -11.60
N LEU A 242 4.09 -3.33 -12.70
CA LEU A 242 4.01 -4.23 -13.84
C LEU A 242 5.39 -4.46 -14.48
N ALA A 243 6.23 -3.43 -14.58
CA ALA A 243 7.61 -3.57 -15.07
C ALA A 243 8.42 -4.48 -14.13
N MET A 244 8.28 -4.33 -12.82
CA MET A 244 8.94 -5.22 -11.84
C MET A 244 8.45 -6.66 -11.95
N CYS A 245 7.16 -6.90 -12.17
CA CYS A 245 6.66 -8.25 -12.40
C CYS A 245 7.23 -8.85 -13.70
N HIS A 246 7.30 -8.08 -14.79
CA HIS A 246 7.93 -8.54 -16.04
C HIS A 246 9.41 -8.87 -15.83
N HIS A 247 10.13 -8.03 -15.10
CA HIS A 247 11.53 -8.27 -14.72
C HIS A 247 11.69 -9.57 -13.92
N ALA A 248 10.88 -9.76 -12.88
CA ALA A 248 10.88 -10.99 -12.05
C ALA A 248 10.53 -12.26 -12.85
N LEU A 249 9.83 -12.11 -13.98
CA LEU A 249 9.50 -13.20 -14.91
C LEU A 249 10.57 -13.43 -16.00
N GLY A 250 11.70 -12.72 -15.96
CA GLY A 250 12.78 -12.77 -16.96
C GLY A 250 12.44 -12.06 -18.28
N GLN A 251 11.41 -11.22 -18.29
CA GLN A 251 10.93 -10.48 -19.46
C GLN A 251 11.44 -9.03 -19.45
N THR A 252 12.76 -8.87 -19.31
CA THR A 252 13.41 -7.58 -19.06
C THR A 252 13.16 -6.56 -20.18
N GLU A 253 13.08 -6.98 -21.43
CA GLU A 253 12.77 -6.06 -22.54
C GLU A 253 11.37 -5.45 -22.42
N SER A 254 10.37 -6.26 -22.05
CA SER A 254 9.02 -5.77 -21.74
C SER A 254 9.04 -4.77 -20.58
N ALA A 255 9.84 -5.04 -19.54
CA ALA A 255 10.00 -4.13 -18.41
C ALA A 255 10.62 -2.79 -18.85
N ARG A 256 11.65 -2.80 -19.72
CA ARG A 256 12.29 -1.60 -20.27
C ARG A 256 11.33 -0.75 -21.10
N VAL A 257 10.54 -1.37 -21.97
CA VAL A 257 9.52 -0.67 -22.77
C VAL A 257 8.52 0.06 -21.85
N ILE A 258 8.09 -0.58 -20.76
CA ILE A 258 7.19 0.03 -19.78
C ILE A 258 7.87 1.21 -19.07
N LEU A 259 9.15 1.08 -18.66
CA LEU A 259 9.88 2.19 -18.06
C LEU A 259 10.00 3.39 -19.00
N ILE A 260 10.29 3.17 -20.29
CA ILE A 260 10.36 4.24 -21.30
C ILE A 260 9.01 4.96 -21.41
N ASP A 261 7.91 4.22 -21.47
CA ASP A 261 6.56 4.78 -21.51
C ASP A 261 6.23 5.59 -20.25
N VAL A 262 6.57 5.08 -19.05
CA VAL A 262 6.39 5.81 -17.79
C VAL A 262 7.22 7.09 -17.77
N LYS A 263 8.47 7.04 -18.24
CA LYS A 263 9.36 8.20 -18.32
C LYS A 263 8.79 9.28 -19.23
N ALA A 264 8.31 8.90 -20.41
CA ALA A 264 7.77 9.83 -21.40
C ALA A 264 6.49 10.51 -20.92
N ASN A 265 5.59 9.75 -20.29
CA ASN A 265 4.21 10.19 -20.05
C ASN A 265 3.91 10.65 -18.62
N TYR A 266 4.70 10.24 -17.61
CA TYR A 266 4.34 10.46 -16.21
C TYR A 266 5.48 11.00 -15.34
N PHE A 267 6.73 10.99 -15.79
CA PHE A 267 7.90 11.36 -14.99
C PHE A 267 7.80 12.74 -14.32
N HIS A 268 7.11 13.69 -14.94
CA HIS A 268 6.97 15.04 -14.39
C HIS A 268 5.81 15.21 -13.38
N HIS A 269 4.98 14.18 -13.17
CA HIS A 269 3.74 14.29 -12.38
C HIS A 269 3.99 14.51 -10.88
N SER A 270 4.90 13.78 -10.24
CA SER A 270 5.18 13.93 -8.81
C SER A 270 6.62 13.57 -8.44
N LYS A 271 7.11 14.12 -7.32
CA LYS A 271 8.43 13.77 -6.76
C LYS A 271 8.48 12.29 -6.31
N PRO A 272 7.45 11.76 -5.59
CA PRO A 272 7.38 10.33 -5.25
C PRO A 272 7.50 9.39 -6.45
N LEU A 273 6.79 9.69 -7.53
CA LEU A 273 6.85 8.88 -8.75
C LEU A 273 8.24 8.88 -9.39
N ARG A 274 8.92 10.05 -9.44
CA ARG A 274 10.29 10.13 -9.97
C ARG A 274 11.27 9.31 -9.16
N PHE A 275 11.11 9.31 -7.83
CA PHE A 275 11.93 8.51 -6.95
C PHE A 275 11.73 7.02 -7.24
N LEU A 276 10.47 6.56 -7.27
CA LEU A 276 10.14 5.17 -7.54
C LEU A 276 10.60 4.72 -8.94
N TYR A 277 10.41 5.55 -9.96
CA TYR A 277 10.92 5.30 -11.31
C TYR A 277 12.43 5.08 -11.31
N ARG A 278 13.20 5.96 -10.63
CA ARG A 278 14.67 5.84 -10.59
C ARG A 278 15.11 4.57 -9.87
N LEU A 279 14.40 4.21 -8.80
CA LEU A 279 14.63 2.96 -8.08
C LEU A 279 14.46 1.76 -9.02
N TYR A 280 13.31 1.65 -9.68
CA TYR A 280 13.00 0.50 -10.54
C TYR A 280 13.87 0.45 -11.78
N HIS A 281 14.16 1.61 -12.38
CA HIS A 281 15.11 1.69 -13.47
C HIS A 281 16.49 1.17 -13.06
N LYS A 282 16.97 1.52 -11.86
CA LYS A 282 18.25 1.02 -11.37
C LYS A 282 18.24 -0.49 -11.18
N ILE A 283 17.16 -1.07 -10.65
CA ILE A 283 17.05 -2.53 -10.47
C ILE A 283 17.04 -3.24 -11.82
N ILE A 284 16.11 -2.84 -12.70
CA ILE A 284 15.87 -3.52 -13.98
C ILE A 284 17.07 -3.38 -14.93
N VAL A 285 17.78 -2.24 -14.91
CA VAL A 285 18.90 -1.99 -15.83
C VAL A 285 20.24 -2.48 -15.27
N ASN A 286 20.47 -2.42 -13.95
CA ASN A 286 21.77 -2.81 -13.37
C ASN A 286 21.92 -4.34 -13.17
N GLU A 287 20.84 -5.12 -13.07
CA GLU A 287 20.95 -6.59 -13.02
C GLU A 287 21.41 -7.21 -14.36
N ASP A 288 21.38 -6.45 -15.46
CA ASP A 288 21.82 -6.88 -16.79
C ASP A 288 23.32 -6.61 -17.07
N ASP A 289 24.12 -6.19 -16.09
CA ASP A 289 25.56 -5.92 -16.27
C ASP A 289 26.39 -7.13 -15.76
N PRO A 290 26.75 -8.11 -16.62
CA PRO A 290 27.51 -9.30 -16.22
C PRO A 290 28.98 -9.03 -15.86
N THR A 291 29.41 -7.77 -15.69
CA THR A 291 30.82 -7.43 -15.41
C THR A 291 31.21 -7.46 -13.93
N THR A 292 30.35 -7.88 -13.01
CA THR A 292 30.77 -8.30 -11.66
C THR A 292 31.21 -9.76 -11.65
N SER A 293 32.20 -10.09 -12.48
CA SER A 293 33.09 -11.22 -12.20
C SER A 293 33.83 -10.92 -10.88
N PRO A 294 33.93 -11.88 -9.94
CA PRO A 294 34.73 -11.69 -8.73
C PRO A 294 36.18 -11.37 -9.12
N PRO A 295 36.90 -10.53 -8.35
CA PRO A 295 38.30 -10.25 -8.66
C PRO A 295 39.08 -11.56 -8.65
N SER A 296 39.69 -11.88 -9.80
CA SER A 296 40.66 -12.95 -9.92
C SER A 296 41.81 -12.64 -8.96
N THR A 297 41.97 -13.49 -7.95
CA THR A 297 43.19 -13.55 -7.14
C THR A 297 44.28 -14.21 -7.97
N ASP A 298 45.17 -13.39 -8.52
CA ASP A 298 46.58 -13.73 -8.73
C ASP A 298 47.42 -12.97 -7.69
#